data_AF-A0A6G1K7W9-F1
#
_entry.id   AF-A0A6G1K7W9-F1
#
_cell.length_a   1.000
_cell.length_b   1.000
_cell.length_c   1.000
_cell.angle_alpha   90.00
_cell.angle_beta   90.00
_cell.angle_gamma   90.00
#
_symmetry.space_group_name_H-M   'P 1'
#
loop_
_entity.id
_entity.type
_entity.pdbx_description
1 polymer ?
#
loop_
_entity_poly.entity_id
_entity_poly.type
_entity_poly.pdbx_seq_one_letter_code
_entity_poly.pdbx_strand_id
1 'polypeptide(L)'
;MKSFAIATTFCTLASALPSSLAPWAVQAPPQPGTQMYQFQAKSSVTAVNNQWLALKTGSTQYTLANTQAAGTKFFTGPYKSTGTNAIFNADDTRQVALQGTSNVLLNVVDVTNPRTDTIPEGTLMEWATFTMDGAVLGVNDGSTLKNRSFVAIQGTGGYSVAFYDGASTTTTPINLIQLSIVKTT
;
A
#
# COMPACT_ATOMS: atom_id res chain seq x y z
N MET A 1 45.65 -44.09 31.35
CA MET A 1 45.67 -42.76 30.70
C MET A 1 44.33 -42.57 30.00
N LYS A 2 43.51 -41.64 30.48
CA LYS A 2 42.15 -41.39 29.97
C LYS A 2 42.22 -40.27 28.92
N SER A 3 41.90 -40.59 27.68
CA SER A 3 41.88 -39.63 26.57
C SER A 3 40.65 -38.73 26.66
N PHE A 4 40.85 -37.41 26.73
CA PHE A 4 39.81 -36.41 26.56
C PHE A 4 39.67 -36.08 25.08
N ALA A 5 38.48 -36.29 24.52
CA ALA A 5 38.10 -35.79 23.20
C ALA A 5 37.33 -34.47 23.39
N ILE A 6 37.87 -33.37 22.87
CA ILE A 6 37.20 -32.06 22.83
C ILE A 6 36.38 -32.01 21.55
N ALA A 7 35.06 -32.05 21.66
CA ALA A 7 34.15 -31.82 20.53
C ALA A 7 34.00 -30.30 20.32
N THR A 8 34.65 -29.77 19.29
CA THR A 8 34.41 -28.40 18.82
C THR A 8 33.15 -28.38 17.96
N THR A 9 32.08 -27.82 18.49
CA THR A 9 30.86 -27.51 17.73
C THR A 9 31.15 -26.39 16.74
N PHE A 10 31.15 -26.70 15.44
CA PHE A 10 31.09 -25.70 14.38
C PHE A 10 29.70 -25.07 14.39
N CYS A 11 29.56 -23.90 15.00
CA CYS A 11 28.41 -23.03 14.75
C CYS A 11 28.51 -22.55 13.30
N THR A 12 27.73 -23.15 12.40
CA THR A 12 27.48 -22.59 11.08
C THR A 12 26.77 -21.26 11.28
N LEU A 13 27.51 -20.15 11.12
CA LEU A 13 26.93 -18.84 10.87
C LEU A 13 26.09 -18.96 9.60
N ALA A 14 24.78 -19.17 9.75
CA ALA A 14 23.84 -18.95 8.69
C ALA A 14 23.92 -17.46 8.35
N SER A 15 24.66 -17.11 7.30
CA SER A 15 24.64 -15.78 6.73
C SER A 15 23.22 -15.50 6.28
N ALA A 16 22.48 -14.72 7.08
CA ALA A 16 21.23 -14.11 6.67
C ALA A 16 21.58 -13.11 5.57
N LEU A 17 21.61 -13.59 4.33
CA LEU A 17 21.56 -12.71 3.17
C LEU A 17 20.25 -11.92 3.30
N PRO A 18 20.29 -10.57 3.20
CA PRO A 18 19.07 -9.79 3.21
C PRO A 18 18.19 -10.28 2.07
N SER A 19 16.95 -10.64 2.39
CA SER A 19 15.90 -11.09 1.47
C SER A 19 15.46 -9.99 0.47
N SER A 20 16.29 -8.98 0.22
CA SER A 20 16.00 -7.78 -0.56
C SER A 20 16.53 -7.81 -2.00
N LEU A 21 16.97 -8.96 -2.51
CA LEU A 21 17.55 -9.08 -3.86
C LEU A 21 16.76 -10.00 -4.81
N ALA A 22 15.60 -10.51 -4.42
CA ALA A 22 14.74 -11.18 -5.39
C ALA A 22 14.08 -10.12 -6.29
N PRO A 23 14.43 -10.02 -7.59
CA PRO A 23 13.67 -9.17 -8.50
C PRO A 23 12.22 -9.64 -8.51
N TRP A 24 11.28 -8.73 -8.34
CA TRP A 24 9.85 -9.05 -8.42
C TRP A 24 9.58 -9.63 -9.80
N ALA A 25 9.09 -10.87 -9.85
CA ALA A 25 8.69 -11.51 -11.11
C ALA A 25 7.55 -10.67 -11.71
N VAL A 26 7.69 -10.25 -12.98
CA VAL A 26 6.62 -9.59 -13.74
C VAL A 26 5.33 -10.37 -13.49
N GLN A 27 4.36 -9.72 -12.85
CA GLN A 27 3.16 -10.41 -12.40
C GLN A 27 2.28 -10.73 -13.61
N ALA A 28 1.83 -11.97 -13.71
CA ALA A 28 0.91 -12.37 -14.76
C ALA A 28 -0.47 -11.71 -14.53
N PRO A 29 -1.26 -11.50 -15.61
CA PRO A 29 -2.62 -11.02 -15.49
C PRO A 29 -3.47 -11.79 -14.49
N PRO A 30 -4.45 -11.13 -13.84
CA PRO A 30 -5.36 -11.82 -12.93
C PRO A 30 -6.01 -12.97 -13.68
N GLN A 31 -5.94 -14.18 -13.10
CA GLN A 31 -6.57 -15.34 -13.71
C GLN A 31 -8.08 -15.10 -13.86
N PRO A 32 -8.73 -15.65 -14.90
CA PRO A 32 -10.18 -15.59 -15.03
C PRO A 32 -10.87 -16.02 -13.73
N GLY A 33 -11.83 -15.23 -13.26
CA GLY A 33 -12.51 -15.46 -11.97
C GLY A 33 -11.81 -14.86 -10.74
N THR A 34 -10.73 -14.10 -10.92
CA THR A 34 -10.12 -13.33 -9.82
C THR A 34 -11.15 -12.37 -9.21
N GLN A 35 -11.31 -12.44 -7.88
CA GLN A 35 -12.19 -11.52 -7.15
C GLN A 35 -11.66 -10.10 -7.26
N MET A 36 -12.50 -9.23 -7.81
CA MET A 36 -12.21 -7.81 -7.93
C MET A 36 -12.85 -7.03 -6.76
N TYR A 37 -12.23 -5.92 -6.40
CA TYR A 37 -12.65 -5.04 -5.32
C TYR A 37 -12.67 -3.58 -5.79
N GLN A 38 -13.48 -2.78 -5.14
CA GLN A 38 -13.40 -1.31 -5.18
C GLN A 38 -13.26 -0.82 -3.74
N PHE A 39 -12.66 0.35 -3.56
CA PHE A 39 -12.55 0.96 -2.24
C PHE A 39 -13.48 2.14 -2.09
N GLN A 40 -14.23 2.16 -0.99
CA GLN A 40 -15.15 3.24 -0.65
C GLN A 40 -14.67 3.95 0.61
N ALA A 41 -14.52 5.26 0.55
CA ALA A 41 -14.25 6.10 1.71
C ALA A 41 -15.47 6.14 2.65
N LYS A 42 -15.22 5.88 3.94
CA LYS A 42 -16.16 6.12 5.05
C LYS A 42 -15.58 7.21 5.94
N SER A 43 -16.40 8.20 6.27
CA SER A 43 -15.98 9.35 7.09
C SER A 43 -17.17 9.97 7.78
N SER A 44 -16.93 10.70 8.88
CA SER A 44 -17.91 11.60 9.49
C SER A 44 -18.13 12.87 8.65
N VAL A 45 -17.21 13.19 7.73
CA VAL A 45 -17.30 14.37 6.86
C VAL A 45 -18.11 14.01 5.61
N THR A 46 -19.30 14.60 5.47
CA THR A 46 -20.24 14.33 4.37
C THR A 46 -19.61 14.47 2.99
N ALA A 47 -18.72 15.47 2.81
CA ALA A 47 -18.12 15.78 1.53
C ALA A 47 -17.11 14.74 1.02
N VAL A 48 -16.74 13.73 1.83
CA VAL A 48 -15.85 12.62 1.43
C VAL A 48 -16.42 11.24 1.79
N ASN A 49 -17.54 11.20 2.51
CA ASN A 49 -18.20 9.97 2.90
C ASN A 49 -18.91 9.31 1.69
N ASN A 50 -18.85 7.98 1.61
CA ASN A 50 -19.41 7.16 0.53
C ASN A 50 -18.84 7.44 -0.88
N GLN A 51 -17.70 8.12 -0.98
CA GLN A 51 -16.99 8.30 -2.24
C GLN A 51 -16.08 7.12 -2.55
N TRP A 52 -15.71 6.97 -3.81
CA TRP A 52 -15.00 5.81 -4.34
C TRP A 52 -13.58 6.19 -4.74
N LEU A 53 -12.61 5.38 -4.33
CA LEU A 53 -11.23 5.57 -4.76
C LEU A 53 -11.16 5.36 -6.28
N ALA A 54 -10.66 6.36 -6.99
CA ALA A 54 -10.67 6.42 -8.44
C ALA A 54 -9.35 6.98 -8.95
N LEU A 55 -8.89 6.44 -10.08
CA LEU A 55 -7.74 6.95 -10.82
C LEU A 55 -8.23 7.66 -12.07
N LYS A 56 -8.03 8.98 -12.13
CA LYS A 56 -8.37 9.76 -13.32
C LYS A 56 -7.39 9.41 -14.46
N THR A 57 -7.88 9.30 -15.68
CA THR A 57 -7.03 9.09 -16.87
C THR A 57 -5.90 10.13 -16.94
N GLY A 58 -4.67 9.66 -17.08
CA GLY A 58 -3.46 10.50 -17.11
C GLY A 58 -2.93 10.93 -15.73
N SER A 59 -3.58 10.52 -14.63
CA SER A 59 -3.08 10.72 -13.27
C SER A 59 -2.34 9.48 -12.78
N THR A 60 -1.35 9.70 -11.92
CA THR A 60 -0.76 8.65 -11.07
C THR A 60 -1.31 8.70 -9.65
N GLN A 61 -2.01 9.77 -9.25
CA GLN A 61 -2.56 9.91 -7.91
C GLN A 61 -4.03 9.55 -7.88
N TYR A 62 -4.42 8.76 -6.87
CA TYR A 62 -5.81 8.41 -6.62
C TYR A 62 -6.58 9.56 -5.96
N THR A 63 -7.82 9.71 -6.39
CA THR A 63 -8.78 10.70 -5.89
C THR A 63 -10.07 10.02 -5.46
N LEU A 64 -10.95 10.76 -4.81
CA LEU A 64 -12.30 10.31 -4.48
C LEU A 64 -13.30 10.76 -5.56
N ALA A 65 -14.12 9.82 -6.02
CA ALA A 65 -15.20 10.03 -6.98
C ALA A 65 -16.57 9.81 -6.33
N ASN A 66 -17.57 10.58 -6.77
CA ASN A 66 -18.91 10.55 -6.17
C ASN A 66 -19.76 9.34 -6.59
N THR A 67 -19.34 8.58 -7.60
CA THR A 67 -20.10 7.45 -8.16
C THR A 67 -19.25 6.19 -8.18
N GLN A 68 -19.89 5.05 -7.89
CA GLN A 68 -19.21 3.75 -7.88
C GLN A 68 -18.66 3.36 -9.26
N ALA A 69 -19.35 3.77 -10.33
CA ALA A 69 -18.94 3.49 -11.70
C ALA A 69 -17.57 4.08 -12.06
N ALA A 70 -17.16 5.16 -11.38
CA ALA A 70 -15.85 5.78 -11.55
C ALA A 70 -14.76 5.16 -10.64
N GLY A 71 -15.14 4.30 -9.69
CA GLY A 71 -14.20 3.66 -8.76
C GLY A 71 -13.26 2.69 -9.46
N THR A 72 -11.97 2.76 -9.16
CA THR A 72 -10.97 1.84 -9.71
C THR A 72 -11.20 0.43 -9.18
N LYS A 73 -11.16 -0.55 -10.08
CA LYS A 73 -11.22 -1.97 -9.73
C LYS A 73 -9.82 -2.50 -9.44
N PHE A 74 -9.71 -3.22 -8.34
CA PHE A 74 -8.47 -3.80 -7.84
C PHE A 74 -8.59 -5.30 -7.65
N PHE A 75 -7.46 -6.00 -7.67
CA PHE A 75 -7.34 -7.32 -7.08
C PHE A 75 -6.16 -7.33 -6.10
N THR A 76 -6.05 -8.37 -5.29
CA THR A 76 -5.02 -8.46 -4.24
C THR A 76 -4.14 -9.66 -4.43
N GLY A 77 -2.85 -9.51 -4.14
CA GLY A 77 -1.90 -10.62 -4.10
C GLY A 77 -1.16 -10.63 -2.76
N PRO A 78 -0.98 -11.80 -2.13
CA PRO A 78 -0.28 -11.90 -0.86
C PRO A 78 1.21 -11.58 -1.03
N TYR A 79 1.75 -10.75 -0.15
CA TYR A 79 3.17 -10.46 -0.04
C TYR A 79 3.77 -11.21 1.16
N LYS A 80 4.34 -12.38 0.87
CA LYS A 80 4.69 -13.39 1.88
C LYS A 80 5.79 -12.96 2.86
N SER A 81 6.70 -12.08 2.44
CA SER A 81 7.84 -11.67 3.28
C SER A 81 7.40 -10.90 4.53
N THR A 82 6.29 -10.15 4.43
CA THR A 82 5.76 -9.30 5.52
C THR A 82 4.35 -9.70 5.96
N GLY A 83 3.72 -10.70 5.29
CA GLY A 83 2.36 -11.14 5.61
C GLY A 83 1.28 -10.12 5.25
N THR A 84 1.60 -9.17 4.37
CA THR A 84 0.71 -8.11 3.88
C THR A 84 0.21 -8.43 2.48
N ASN A 85 -0.48 -7.49 1.84
CA ASN A 85 -1.01 -7.62 0.49
C ASN A 85 -0.48 -6.50 -0.40
N ALA A 86 -0.21 -6.86 -1.65
CA ALA A 86 -0.16 -5.91 -2.75
C ALA A 86 -1.57 -5.75 -3.34
N ILE A 87 -1.88 -4.52 -3.75
CA ILE A 87 -3.15 -4.16 -4.38
C ILE A 87 -2.84 -3.78 -5.82
N PHE A 88 -3.36 -4.55 -6.75
CA PHE A 88 -3.11 -4.39 -8.18
C PHE A 88 -4.32 -3.78 -8.86
N ASN A 89 -4.07 -3.01 -9.91
CA ASN A 89 -5.12 -2.57 -10.81
C ASN A 89 -5.57 -3.75 -11.68
N ALA A 90 -6.75 -3.63 -12.28
CA ALA A 90 -7.33 -4.67 -13.13
C ALA A 90 -6.45 -5.12 -14.31
N ASP A 91 -5.44 -4.33 -14.69
CA ASP A 91 -4.52 -4.59 -15.80
C ASP A 91 -3.13 -5.09 -15.36
N ASP A 92 -2.98 -5.55 -14.10
CA ASP A 92 -1.82 -6.30 -13.52
C ASP A 92 -0.42 -5.67 -13.53
N THR A 93 -0.17 -4.72 -14.41
CA THR A 93 1.11 -4.05 -14.61
C THR A 93 1.36 -2.96 -13.57
N ARG A 94 0.31 -2.56 -12.85
CA ARG A 94 0.29 -1.41 -11.94
C ARG A 94 -0.29 -1.80 -10.60
N GLN A 95 0.26 -1.20 -9.56
CA GLN A 95 -0.19 -1.42 -8.20
C GLN A 95 -0.31 -0.13 -7.42
N VAL A 96 -1.11 -0.19 -6.36
CA VAL A 96 -1.21 0.90 -5.40
C VAL A 96 0.06 0.93 -4.56
N ALA A 97 0.61 2.13 -4.39
CA ALA A 97 1.66 2.43 -3.45
C ALA A 97 1.32 3.70 -2.66
N LEU A 98 2.05 3.92 -1.58
CA LEU A 98 2.05 5.16 -0.81
C LEU A 98 3.34 5.88 -1.13
N GLN A 99 3.27 7.14 -1.57
CA GLN A 99 4.44 7.89 -2.02
C GLN A 99 4.43 9.34 -1.54
N GLY A 100 5.56 9.80 -1.02
CA GLY A 100 5.74 11.19 -0.62
C GLY A 100 7.18 11.49 -0.23
N THR A 101 7.48 12.77 -0.02
CA THR A 101 8.75 13.19 0.60
C THR A 101 8.76 12.85 2.09
N SER A 102 9.93 12.65 2.69
CA SER A 102 10.05 12.44 4.15
C SER A 102 9.35 13.54 4.96
N ASN A 103 8.65 13.14 6.03
CA ASN A 103 7.88 14.00 6.96
C ASN A 103 6.62 14.67 6.39
N VAL A 104 6.07 14.14 5.30
CA VAL A 104 4.81 14.60 4.69
C VAL A 104 3.86 13.42 4.50
N LEU A 105 2.59 13.71 4.23
CA LEU A 105 1.59 12.73 3.81
C LEU A 105 2.09 11.88 2.63
N LEU A 106 1.86 10.57 2.71
CA LEU A 106 2.17 9.64 1.61
C LEU A 106 0.94 9.52 0.72
N ASN A 107 0.98 10.10 -0.47
CA ASN A 107 -0.13 10.04 -1.43
C ASN A 107 -0.38 8.59 -1.87
N VAL A 108 -1.66 8.23 -2.04
CA VAL A 108 -2.02 6.96 -2.65
C VAL A 108 -1.83 7.09 -4.16
N VAL A 109 -0.89 6.34 -4.71
CA VAL A 109 -0.46 6.44 -6.10
C VAL A 109 -0.53 5.11 -6.82
N ASP A 110 -0.63 5.20 -8.13
CA ASP A 110 -0.54 4.12 -9.10
C ASP A 110 0.89 4.04 -9.63
N VAL A 111 1.54 2.89 -9.44
CA VAL A 111 2.94 2.69 -9.83
C VAL A 111 3.11 1.41 -10.65
N THR A 112 3.93 1.51 -11.69
CA THR A 112 4.28 0.38 -12.56
C THR A 112 5.53 -0.32 -12.01
N ASN A 113 5.42 -1.62 -11.69
CA ASN A 113 6.54 -2.47 -11.27
C ASN A 113 7.51 -1.84 -10.24
N PRO A 114 7.03 -1.32 -9.10
CA PRO A 114 7.91 -0.65 -8.16
C PRO A 114 8.90 -1.64 -7.53
N ARG A 115 10.14 -1.18 -7.44
CA ARG A 115 11.27 -1.88 -6.84
C ARG A 115 12.18 -0.87 -6.16
N THR A 116 12.95 -1.32 -5.17
CA THR A 116 13.77 -0.45 -4.33
C THR A 116 14.74 0.44 -5.13
N ASP A 117 15.29 -0.06 -6.25
CA ASP A 117 16.20 0.66 -7.15
C ASP A 117 15.48 1.62 -8.13
N THR A 118 14.15 1.66 -8.13
CA THR A 118 13.35 2.57 -8.97
C THR A 118 12.67 3.70 -8.21
N ILE A 119 12.83 3.74 -6.88
CA ILE A 119 12.29 4.82 -6.07
C ILE A 119 13.09 6.10 -6.39
N PRO A 120 12.43 7.20 -6.79
CA PRO A 120 13.12 8.46 -7.02
C PRO A 120 13.86 8.93 -5.75
N GLU A 121 15.03 9.52 -5.92
CA GLU A 121 15.81 10.06 -4.80
C GLU A 121 14.99 11.08 -4.00
N GLY A 122 15.12 11.04 -2.67
CA GLY A 122 14.38 11.92 -1.75
C GLY A 122 12.90 11.57 -1.58
N THR A 123 12.44 10.47 -2.18
CA THR A 123 11.06 9.99 -2.07
C THR A 123 11.00 8.73 -1.21
N LEU A 124 10.04 8.70 -0.28
CA LEU A 124 9.59 7.48 0.38
C LEU A 124 8.52 6.84 -0.48
N MET A 125 8.62 5.53 -0.67
CA MET A 125 7.61 4.75 -1.35
C MET A 125 7.39 3.44 -0.61
N GLU A 126 6.15 3.20 -0.21
CA GLU A 126 5.72 1.96 0.42
C GLU A 126 4.75 1.25 -0.51
N TRP A 127 5.04 -0.01 -0.85
CA TRP A 127 4.16 -0.85 -1.66
C TRP A 127 4.06 -2.23 -1.04
N ALA A 128 3.00 -2.96 -1.40
CA ALA A 128 2.73 -4.27 -0.83
C ALA A 128 2.65 -4.29 0.71
N THR A 129 2.34 -3.14 1.35
CA THR A 129 2.24 -2.97 2.81
C THR A 129 0.80 -3.04 3.31
N PHE A 130 -0.17 -3.37 2.47
CA PHE A 130 -1.57 -3.25 2.84
C PHE A 130 -2.10 -4.44 3.64
N THR A 131 -2.99 -4.18 4.58
CA THR A 131 -3.73 -5.20 5.33
C THR A 131 -5.21 -5.15 4.98
N MET A 132 -5.88 -6.28 5.06
CA MET A 132 -7.33 -6.40 4.88
C MET A 132 -7.91 -7.02 6.14
N ASP A 133 -8.36 -6.18 7.07
CA ASP A 133 -9.01 -6.62 8.31
C ASP A 133 -10.53 -6.56 8.11
N GLY A 134 -11.14 -7.71 7.87
CA GLY A 134 -12.52 -7.80 7.42
C GLY A 134 -12.74 -7.03 6.11
N ALA A 135 -13.55 -5.97 6.17
CA ALA A 135 -13.85 -5.10 5.04
C ALA A 135 -13.10 -3.76 5.10
N VAL A 136 -12.00 -3.67 5.86
CA VAL A 136 -11.25 -2.42 6.04
C VAL A 136 -9.83 -2.57 5.51
N LEU A 137 -9.42 -1.61 4.68
CA LEU A 137 -8.05 -1.52 4.22
C LEU A 137 -7.19 -0.79 5.25
N GLY A 138 -6.09 -1.43 5.65
CA GLY A 138 -5.07 -0.87 6.54
C GLY A 138 -3.68 -0.89 5.91
N VAL A 139 -2.69 -0.44 6.68
CA VAL A 139 -1.27 -0.40 6.30
C VAL A 139 -0.44 -0.99 7.44
N ASN A 140 0.43 -1.92 7.10
CA ASN A 140 1.48 -2.47 7.94
C ASN A 140 2.81 -2.48 7.15
N ASP A 141 3.63 -1.47 7.40
CA ASP A 141 4.95 -1.25 6.82
C ASP A 141 6.07 -1.43 7.86
N GLY A 142 5.76 -1.99 9.04
CA GLY A 142 6.70 -2.14 10.14
C GLY A 142 6.96 -0.88 10.98
N SER A 143 6.32 0.25 10.67
CA SER A 143 6.46 1.48 11.46
C SER A 143 5.88 1.33 12.88
N THR A 144 6.55 1.93 13.86
CA THR A 144 6.09 1.99 15.26
C THR A 144 5.17 3.17 15.55
N LEU A 145 4.98 4.07 14.59
CA LEU A 145 4.12 5.26 14.73
C LEU A 145 2.66 4.87 14.99
N LYS A 146 1.93 5.74 15.70
CA LYS A 146 0.53 5.53 16.12
C LYS A 146 -0.39 6.55 15.45
N ASN A 147 -1.71 6.33 15.53
CA ASN A 147 -2.72 7.22 14.96
C ASN A 147 -2.58 7.44 13.44
N ARG A 148 -2.18 6.37 12.74
CA ARG A 148 -1.99 6.36 11.30
C ARG A 148 -3.33 6.09 10.62
N SER A 149 -3.63 6.82 9.55
CA SER A 149 -4.93 6.69 8.86
C SER A 149 -4.83 7.15 7.42
N PHE A 150 -5.72 6.62 6.57
CA PHE A 150 -6.01 7.28 5.31
C PHE A 150 -6.70 8.63 5.55
N VAL A 151 -6.41 9.58 4.67
CA VAL A 151 -6.97 10.92 4.71
C VAL A 151 -7.35 11.39 3.30
N ALA A 152 -8.37 12.22 3.24
CA ALA A 152 -8.77 12.94 2.04
C ALA A 152 -8.33 14.41 2.13
N ILE A 153 -7.61 14.88 1.12
CA ILE A 153 -7.07 16.25 1.04
C ILE A 153 -7.82 16.99 -0.06
N GLN A 154 -8.42 18.12 0.28
CA GLN A 154 -9.15 18.94 -0.69
C GLN A 154 -8.17 19.64 -1.64
N GLY A 155 -8.42 19.53 -2.94
CA GLY A 155 -7.73 20.27 -4.00
C GLY A 155 -8.72 20.88 -4.99
N THR A 156 -8.19 21.52 -6.03
CA THR A 156 -8.97 22.28 -7.03
C THR A 156 -9.97 21.43 -7.83
N GLY A 157 -9.81 20.10 -7.84
CA GLY A 157 -10.61 19.16 -8.65
C GLY A 157 -11.34 18.08 -7.85
N GLY A 158 -11.41 18.19 -6.52
CA GLY A 158 -11.98 17.17 -5.64
C GLY A 158 -11.04 16.83 -4.49
N TYR A 159 -11.09 15.59 -4.02
CA TYR A 159 -10.26 15.12 -2.91
C TYR A 159 -9.23 14.11 -3.40
N SER A 160 -7.96 14.38 -3.17
CA SER A 160 -6.93 13.34 -3.30
C SER A 160 -6.88 12.49 -2.04
N VAL A 161 -6.37 11.27 -2.18
CA VAL A 161 -6.21 10.35 -1.04
C VAL A 161 -4.73 10.21 -0.69
N ALA A 162 -4.45 10.27 0.60
CA ALA A 162 -3.13 10.04 1.15
C ALA A 162 -3.21 9.21 2.44
N PHE A 163 -2.06 8.83 2.94
CA PHE A 163 -1.88 8.15 4.21
C PHE A 163 -1.11 9.07 5.15
N TYR A 164 -1.73 9.36 6.28
CA TYR A 164 -1.14 10.09 7.38
C TYR A 164 -0.45 9.10 8.32
N ASP A 165 0.84 9.32 8.57
CA ASP A 165 1.69 8.49 9.42
C ASP A 165 1.55 8.80 10.93
N GLY A 166 0.70 9.75 11.31
CA GLY A 166 0.49 10.14 12.70
C GLY A 166 1.51 11.14 13.26
N ALA A 167 2.49 11.57 12.46
CA ALA A 167 3.59 12.45 12.91
C ALA A 167 3.89 13.59 11.94
N SER A 168 3.62 13.40 10.64
CA SER A 168 3.88 14.38 9.59
C SER A 168 3.15 15.71 9.83
N THR A 169 3.79 16.82 9.45
CA THR A 169 3.15 18.14 9.51
C THR A 169 2.31 18.36 8.25
N THR A 170 1.05 18.76 8.40
CA THR A 170 0.15 19.05 7.28
C THR A 170 -0.16 20.53 7.19
N THR A 171 0.16 21.16 6.06
CA THR A 171 -0.21 22.57 5.80
C THR A 171 -1.61 22.71 5.20
N THR A 172 -2.17 21.62 4.69
CA THR A 172 -3.54 21.56 4.15
C THR A 172 -4.44 20.80 5.13
N PRO A 173 -5.70 21.24 5.33
CA PRO A 173 -6.67 20.47 6.12
C PRO A 173 -6.85 19.05 5.58
N ILE A 174 -6.84 18.08 6.48
CA ILE A 174 -7.05 16.66 6.17
C ILE A 174 -8.37 16.19 6.76
N ASN A 175 -9.11 15.39 6.00
CA ASN A 175 -10.32 14.70 6.49
C ASN A 175 -9.97 13.23 6.70
N LEU A 176 -10.15 12.72 7.93
CA LEU A 176 -9.92 11.30 8.20
C LEU A 176 -10.92 10.45 7.42
N ILE A 177 -10.42 9.41 6.74
CA ILE A 177 -11.24 8.45 6.02
C ILE A 177 -10.78 7.03 6.36
N GLN A 178 -11.75 6.11 6.38
CA GLN A 178 -11.49 4.67 6.32
C GLN A 178 -11.79 4.18 4.91
N LEU A 179 -10.87 3.43 4.30
CA LEU A 179 -11.12 2.79 3.02
C LEU A 179 -11.76 1.42 3.26
N SER A 180 -13.03 1.29 2.91
CA SER A 180 -13.78 0.04 2.99
C SER A 180 -13.64 -0.75 1.70
N ILE A 181 -13.41 -2.05 1.82
CA ILE A 181 -13.23 -2.99 0.72
C ILE A 181 -14.60 -3.51 0.29
N VAL A 182 -14.99 -3.20 -0.93
CA VAL A 182 -16.26 -3.62 -1.52
C VAL A 182 -15.98 -4.61 -2.64
N LYS A 183 -16.50 -5.84 -2.53
CA LYS A 183 -16.42 -6.84 -3.60
C LYS A 183 -17.21 -6.35 -4.81
N THR A 184 -16.63 -6.48 -5.99
CA THR A 184 -17.34 -6.24 -7.25
C THR A 184 -17.62 -7.56 -7.95
N THR A 185 -18.81 -7.67 -8.52
CA THR A 185 -19.20 -8.75 -9.44
C THR A 185 -18.58 -8.55 -10.82
#